data_AF-A0A0P0D980-F1
#
_entry.id   AF-A0A0P0D980-F1
#
_cell.length_a   1.000
_cell.length_b   1.000
_cell.length_c   1.000
_cell.angle_alpha   90.00
_cell.angle_beta   90.00
_cell.angle_gamma   90.00
#
_symmetry.space_group_name_H-M   'P 1'
#
loop_
_entity.id
_entity.type
_entity.pdbx_description
1 polymer ?
#
loop_
_entity_poly.entity_id
_entity_poly.type
_entity_poly.pdbx_seq_one_letter_code
_entity_poly.pdbx_strand_id
1 'polypeptide(L)'
;MVEVVSRNGNSLINIGPRGDATIPEEQVERLKAMGNWLSINGEAIYGTRYWKENHQEQGNRAFTTKEKTLFAIALDDPKTPFIIEATKGWNKNNVKSVTLLGSREKWSGI
;
A
#
# COMPACT_ATOMS: atom_id res chain seq x y z
N MET A 1 2.27 8.95 2.53
CA MET A 1 1.07 8.63 1.71
C MET A 1 0.37 7.37 2.21
N VAL A 2 0.99 6.19 2.15
CA VAL A 2 0.34 4.92 2.52
C VAL A 2 -0.22 4.96 3.95
N GLU A 3 0.55 5.43 4.92
CA GLU A 3 0.09 5.57 6.32
C GLU A 3 -1.11 6.53 6.48
N VAL A 4 -1.17 7.59 5.67
CA VAL A 4 -2.28 8.54 5.71
C VAL A 4 -3.56 7.87 5.20
N VAL A 5 -3.46 7.13 4.09
CA VAL A 5 -4.59 6.44 3.48
C VAL A 5 -5.08 5.28 4.35
N SER A 6 -4.16 4.53 4.99
CA SER A 6 -4.53 3.45 5.92
C SER A 6 -5.24 3.94 7.17
N ARG A 7 -5.15 5.24 7.48
CA ARG A 7 -5.85 5.91 8.58
C ARG A 7 -7.03 6.77 8.10
N ASN A 8 -7.57 6.47 6.92
CA ASN A 8 -8.73 7.14 6.32
C ASN A 8 -8.51 8.64 6.01
N GLY A 9 -7.26 9.06 5.84
CA GLY A 9 -6.89 10.42 5.45
C GLY A 9 -6.58 10.54 3.95
N ASN A 10 -6.42 11.79 3.49
CA ASN A 10 -5.90 12.10 2.17
C ASN A 10 -4.53 12.77 2.26
N SER A 11 -3.65 12.49 1.30
CA SER A 11 -2.31 13.06 1.23
C SER A 11 -2.26 14.16 0.17
N LEU A 12 -2.15 15.41 0.61
CA LEU A 12 -1.95 16.56 -0.28
C LEU A 12 -0.46 16.89 -0.36
N ILE A 13 0.13 16.77 -1.56
CA ILE A 13 1.54 17.05 -1.80
C ILE A 13 1.68 18.45 -2.39
N ASN A 14 2.42 19.31 -1.71
CA ASN A 14 2.74 20.64 -2.21
C ASN A 14 3.95 20.60 -3.15
N ILE A 15 3.97 21.46 -4.16
CA ILE A 15 5.12 21.69 -5.04
C ILE A 15 5.51 23.16 -4.95
N GLY A 16 6.82 23.43 -4.94
CA GLY A 16 7.36 24.79 -4.90
C GLY A 16 8.10 25.08 -6.19
N PRO A 17 7.47 25.76 -7.17
CA PRO A 17 8.18 26.24 -8.36
C PRO A 17 9.31 27.20 -7.97
N ARG A 18 10.37 27.22 -8.78
CA ARG A 18 11.44 28.22 -8.72
C ARG A 18 10.90 29.58 -9.17
N GLY A 19 11.71 30.63 -8.97
CA GLY A 19 11.35 32.00 -9.39
C GLY A 19 11.12 32.16 -10.89
N ASP A 20 11.65 31.25 -11.71
CA ASP A 20 11.42 31.17 -13.16
C ASP A 20 10.23 30.27 -13.55
N ALA A 21 9.39 29.91 -12.58
CA ALA A 21 8.24 29.02 -12.71
C ALA A 21 8.54 27.55 -13.06
N THR A 22 9.81 27.13 -13.11
CA THR A 22 10.16 25.71 -13.30
C THR A 22 10.01 24.92 -11.98
N ILE A 23 9.67 23.64 -12.05
CA ILE A 23 9.67 22.76 -10.87
C ILE A 23 11.09 22.25 -10.65
N PRO A 24 11.65 22.34 -9.43
CA PRO A 24 12.95 21.74 -9.12
C PRO A 24 13.03 20.26 -9.53
N GLU A 25 14.12 19.87 -10.18
CA GLU A 25 14.32 18.52 -10.71
C GLU A 25 14.14 17.47 -9.60
N GLU A 26 14.64 17.74 -8.40
CA GLU A 26 14.49 16.81 -7.27
C GLU A 26 13.02 16.60 -6.82
N GLN A 27 12.12 17.56 -7.08
CA GLN A 27 10.68 17.39 -6.84
C GLN A 27 10.06 16.55 -7.96
N VAL A 28 10.45 16.80 -9.22
CA VAL A 28 9.98 16.02 -10.38
C VAL A 28 10.38 14.54 -10.24
N GLU A 29 11.61 14.26 -9.88
CA GLU A 29 12.12 12.90 -9.67
C GLU A 29 11.29 12.14 -8.61
N ARG A 30 11.04 12.77 -7.46
CA ARG A 30 10.24 12.17 -6.39
C ARG A 30 8.78 11.93 -6.79
N LEU A 31 8.18 12.89 -7.50
CA LEU A 31 6.80 12.74 -8.01
C LEU A 31 6.71 11.63 -9.06
N LYS A 32 7.70 11.52 -9.95
CA LYS A 32 7.79 10.42 -10.93
C LYS A 32 7.97 9.08 -10.24
N ALA A 33 8.85 8.98 -9.25
CA ALA A 33 9.03 7.75 -8.47
C ALA A 33 7.73 7.32 -7.77
N MET A 34 7.01 8.27 -7.17
CA MET A 34 5.69 8.03 -6.58
C MET A 34 4.66 7.58 -7.65
N GLY A 35 4.63 8.24 -8.80
CA GLY A 35 3.77 7.87 -9.92
C GLY A 35 4.05 6.46 -10.46
N ASN A 36 5.32 6.08 -10.59
CA ASN A 36 5.74 4.74 -11.00
C ASN A 36 5.34 3.67 -9.98
N TRP A 37 5.38 3.98 -8.68
CA TRP A 37 4.90 3.06 -7.67
C TRP A 37 3.37 2.91 -7.71
N LEU A 38 2.64 4.03 -7.89
CA LEU A 38 1.19 4.07 -7.99
C LEU A 38 0.64 3.42 -9.26
N SER A 39 1.39 3.40 -10.37
CA SER A 39 0.95 2.71 -11.59
C SER A 39 0.80 1.21 -11.40
N ILE A 40 1.56 0.62 -10.46
CA ILE A 40 1.50 -0.79 -10.09
C ILE A 40 0.55 -1.01 -8.90
N ASN A 41 0.69 -0.18 -7.85
CA ASN A 41 0.07 -0.42 -6.54
C ASN A 41 -1.16 0.47 -6.28
N GLY A 42 -1.60 1.26 -7.27
CA GLY A 42 -2.66 2.24 -7.11
C GLY A 42 -3.99 1.65 -6.67
N GLU A 43 -4.27 0.38 -6.98
CA GLU A 43 -5.48 -0.31 -6.52
C GLU A 43 -5.57 -0.41 -4.99
N ALA A 44 -4.42 -0.51 -4.30
CA ALA A 44 -4.33 -0.53 -2.84
C ALA A 44 -4.47 0.85 -2.19
N ILE A 45 -4.62 1.92 -2.99
CA ILE A 45 -4.68 3.31 -2.52
C ILE A 45 -5.99 3.99 -2.97
N TYR A 46 -6.33 3.91 -4.25
CA TYR A 46 -7.45 4.64 -4.82
C TYR A 46 -8.79 3.98 -4.49
N GLY A 47 -9.67 4.74 -3.83
CA GLY A 47 -11.00 4.28 -3.45
C GLY A 47 -11.02 3.27 -2.30
N THR A 48 -9.89 3.08 -1.60
CA THR A 48 -9.81 2.21 -0.44
C THR A 48 -10.30 2.92 0.83
N ARG A 49 -10.45 2.17 1.92
CA ARG A 49 -10.74 2.64 3.28
C ARG A 49 -9.75 2.02 4.27
N TYR A 50 -9.74 2.55 5.49
CA TYR A 50 -8.97 1.95 6.57
C TYR A 50 -9.47 0.53 6.88
N TRP A 51 -8.55 -0.33 7.34
CA TRP A 51 -8.92 -1.63 7.88
C TRP A 51 -9.03 -1.55 9.40
N LYS A 52 -10.05 -2.21 9.97
CA LYS A 52 -10.36 -2.15 11.40
C LYS A 52 -9.29 -2.77 12.31
N GLU A 53 -8.52 -3.74 11.80
CA GLU A 53 -7.52 -4.47 12.56
C GLU A 53 -6.13 -4.16 12.01
N ASN A 54 -5.37 -3.32 12.73
CA ASN A 54 -4.06 -2.86 12.30
C ASN A 54 -2.90 -3.33 13.21
N HIS A 55 -3.20 -4.15 14.23
CA HIS A 55 -2.20 -4.70 15.13
C HIS A 55 -1.21 -5.60 14.39
N GLN A 56 0.09 -5.39 14.61
CA GLN A 56 1.18 -6.23 14.13
C GLN A 56 2.24 -6.33 15.22
N GLU A 57 2.64 -7.54 15.60
CA GLU A 57 3.79 -7.77 16.48
C GLU A 57 5.12 -7.58 15.72
N GLN A 58 5.14 -7.86 14.40
CA GLN A 58 6.36 -7.86 13.59
C GLN A 58 6.20 -7.25 12.19
N GLY A 59 7.18 -6.42 11.83
CA GLY A 59 7.30 -5.77 10.51
C GLY A 59 6.44 -4.51 10.39
N ASN A 60 6.90 -3.54 9.58
CA ASN A 60 6.19 -2.29 9.38
C ASN A 60 5.22 -2.40 8.21
N ARG A 61 3.92 -2.41 8.49
CA ARG A 61 2.88 -2.71 7.50
C ARG A 61 1.69 -1.78 7.66
N ALA A 62 1.06 -1.46 6.54
CA ALA A 62 -0.19 -0.72 6.51
C ALA A 62 -1.27 -1.56 5.82
N PHE A 63 -2.52 -1.34 6.23
CA PHE A 63 -3.67 -2.04 5.67
C PHE A 63 -4.67 -1.06 5.09
N THR A 64 -5.17 -1.38 3.91
CA THR A 64 -6.32 -0.72 3.30
C THR A 64 -7.29 -1.77 2.81
N THR A 65 -8.55 -1.40 2.63
CA THR A 65 -9.57 -2.32 2.12
C THR A 65 -10.43 -1.67 1.05
N LYS A 66 -10.84 -2.48 0.07
CA LYS A 66 -11.81 -2.12 -0.95
C LYS A 66 -12.72 -3.31 -1.16
N GLU A 67 -14.01 -3.11 -0.90
CA GLU A 67 -15.04 -4.16 -1.01
C GLU A 67 -14.68 -5.43 -0.20
N LYS A 68 -14.32 -6.53 -0.88
CA LYS A 68 -13.94 -7.81 -0.27
C LYS A 68 -12.43 -8.05 -0.29
N THR A 69 -11.65 -7.07 -0.72
CA THR A 69 -10.20 -7.16 -0.84
C THR A 69 -9.55 -6.44 0.34
N LEU A 70 -8.67 -7.14 1.03
CA LEU A 70 -7.74 -6.59 2.01
C LEU A 70 -6.38 -6.43 1.34
N PHE A 71 -5.83 -5.22 1.35
CA PHE A 71 -4.47 -4.95 0.91
C PHE A 71 -3.57 -4.85 2.12
N ALA A 72 -2.49 -5.63 2.11
CA ALA A 72 -1.40 -5.53 3.07
C ALA A 72 -0.19 -4.92 2.36
N ILE A 73 0.29 -3.79 2.85
CA ILE A 73 1.33 -2.99 2.21
C ILE A 73 2.57 -3.00 3.11
N ALA A 74 3.68 -3.56 2.61
CA ALA A 74 4.98 -3.49 3.27
C ALA A 74 5.50 -2.05 3.25
N LEU A 75 5.90 -1.51 4.40
CA LEU A 75 6.56 -0.20 4.50
C LEU A 75 8.08 -0.32 4.67
N ASP A 76 8.55 -1.52 4.97
CA ASP A 76 9.94 -1.94 4.99
C ASP A 76 10.16 -3.17 4.08
N ASP A 77 11.42 -3.44 3.77
CA ASP A 77 11.80 -4.64 3.03
C ASP A 77 11.62 -5.89 3.93
N PRO A 78 10.73 -6.83 3.58
CA PRO A 78 10.41 -7.95 4.45
C PRO A 78 11.54 -8.99 4.43
N LYS A 79 12.43 -8.92 5.44
CA LYS A 79 13.51 -9.90 5.65
C LYS A 79 13.05 -11.22 6.28
N THR A 80 11.83 -11.23 6.82
CA THR A 80 11.16 -12.38 7.42
C THR A 80 9.90 -12.70 6.62
N PRO A 81 9.33 -13.92 6.77
CA PRO A 81 8.08 -14.26 6.12
C PRO A 81 7.01 -13.18 6.31
N PHE A 82 6.33 -12.81 5.22
CA PHE A 82 5.31 -11.77 5.23
C PHE A 82 4.02 -12.30 5.86
N ILE A 83 3.92 -12.22 7.20
CA ILE A 83 2.74 -12.64 7.96
C ILE A 83 1.77 -11.46 8.06
N ILE A 84 0.48 -11.72 7.82
CA ILE A 84 -0.60 -10.75 8.00
C ILE A 84 -1.38 -11.13 9.25
N GLU A 85 -1.00 -10.57 10.40
CA GLU A 85 -1.67 -10.90 11.67
C GLU A 85 -3.12 -10.38 11.73
N ALA A 86 -3.44 -9.36 10.92
CA ALA A 86 -4.79 -8.83 10.77
C ALA A 86 -5.80 -9.85 10.22
N THR A 87 -5.34 -11.00 9.72
CA THR A 87 -6.18 -12.12 9.26
C THR A 87 -6.12 -13.32 10.22
N LYS A 88 -5.68 -13.13 11.47
CA LYS A 88 -5.63 -14.23 12.47
C LYS A 88 -7.01 -14.88 12.63
N GLY A 89 -7.05 -16.20 12.50
CA GLY A 89 -8.28 -17.00 12.55
C GLY A 89 -8.99 -17.17 11.20
N TRP A 90 -8.53 -16.52 10.13
CA TRP A 90 -9.05 -16.76 8.79
C TRP A 90 -8.53 -18.10 8.26
N ASN A 91 -9.39 -18.80 7.51
CA ASN A 91 -9.07 -20.06 6.85
C ASN A 91 -9.45 -20.03 5.37
N LYS A 92 -9.37 -21.18 4.67
CA LYS A 92 -9.68 -21.30 3.24
C LYS A 92 -11.09 -20.82 2.85
N ASN A 93 -12.04 -20.80 3.79
CA ASN A 93 -13.39 -20.28 3.54
C ASN A 93 -13.45 -18.75 3.59
N ASN A 94 -12.47 -18.10 4.21
CA ASN A 94 -12.39 -16.64 4.31
C ASN A 94 -11.52 -16.03 3.19
N VAL A 95 -10.48 -16.74 2.77
CA VAL A 95 -9.51 -16.25 1.77
C VAL A 95 -9.62 -17.05 0.48
N LYS A 96 -10.15 -16.42 -0.56
CA LYS A 96 -10.28 -17.04 -1.90
C LYS A 96 -8.93 -17.16 -2.61
N SER A 97 -8.08 -16.15 -2.50
CA SER A 97 -6.78 -16.08 -3.17
C SER A 97 -5.91 -15.00 -2.55
N VAL A 98 -4.59 -15.18 -2.63
CA VAL A 98 -3.60 -14.14 -2.32
C VAL A 98 -2.78 -13.88 -3.58
N THR A 99 -2.54 -12.60 -3.89
CA THR A 99 -1.84 -12.16 -5.10
C THR A 99 -1.00 -10.94 -4.78
N LEU A 100 0.19 -10.86 -5.35
CA LEU A 100 1.04 -9.68 -5.26
C LEU A 100 0.69 -8.71 -6.39
N LEU A 101 0.36 -7.46 -6.06
CA LEU A 101 0.08 -6.44 -7.08
C LEU A 101 1.30 -6.27 -8.01
N GLY A 102 1.03 -6.15 -9.31
CA GLY A 102 2.08 -6.11 -10.33
C GLY A 102 2.67 -7.47 -10.73
N SER A 103 2.35 -8.55 -10.02
CA SER A 103 2.78 -9.91 -10.38
C SER A 103 1.64 -10.72 -10.99
N ARG A 104 2.00 -11.64 -11.90
CA ARG A 104 1.07 -12.66 -12.42
C ARG A 104 1.02 -13.92 -11.55
N GLU A 105 1.90 -14.01 -10.55
CA GLU A 105 1.98 -15.16 -9.67
C GLU A 105 0.85 -15.14 -8.65
N LYS A 106 0.20 -16.29 -8.49
CA LYS A 106 -0.79 -16.52 -7.44
C LYS A 106 -0.14 -17.32 -6.34
N TRP A 107 -0.34 -16.88 -5.10
CA TRP A 107 0.11 -17.64 -3.94
C TRP A 107 -0.65 -18.97 -3.84
N SER A 108 0.06 -20.08 -3.72
CA SER A 108 -0.50 -21.45 -3.71
C SER A 108 -0.65 -22.06 -2.31
N GLY A 109 -0.28 -21.35 -1.24
CA GLY A 109 -0.20 -21.88 0.13
C GLY A 109 -1.34 -21.48 1.06
N ILE A 110 -2.61 -21.62 0.64
CA ILE A 110 -3.79 -21.48 1.53
C ILE A 110 -4.23 -22.86 2.02
#